data_AF-A0A964AN75-F1
#
_entry.id   AF-A0A964AN75-F1
#
_cell.length_a   1.000
_cell.length_b   1.000
_cell.length_c   1.000
_cell.angle_alpha   90.00
_cell.angle_beta   90.00
_cell.angle_gamma   90.00
#
_symmetry.space_group_name_H-M   'P 1'
#
loop_
_entity.id
_entity.type
_entity.pdbx_description
1 polymer ?
#
loop_
_entity_poly.entity_id
_entity_poly.type
_entity_poly.pdbx_seq_one_letter_code
_entity_poly.pdbx_strand_id
1 'polypeptide(L)'
;MGDPHRPATPLRPATPLRPATTLFAAALALLVACTTEAPPQPELPGGVTTATEAPRAVRLPEGARVVTDISGSMQGFIQQGSARLSSLHEEVTGAIGAAGVPGTLEYCLVATDVGCDGKTDLGRYSSASLYRGAESRFDKALDLDGDDGPDTRRVTVVLTDGVYGGGGRPEADLAGCAAGATVACVGQRLAKLVDAGFGVWAVGIALPFDGRVYAERAMDDGQFARLKGSVGEHQRVSEFKASNADASYRYQGPRPMLVLVVTKDHALGRRMAQDIAQRLQQLKIADATGAGIAWSEWAPREDLQAKLRPKVTGARLDRVRSEGFQLGKQAATSGGYALVAACGAADHGAVRVEVERLPSDPILTADPRNPPGAAPRFKVAEGALSLGLVCKDLPVGTTDLRFSVAADVDVSAVTDPWNLAWHGGDTWSTPDKLFGLRNLAHYSLERSIAKLDLDDGLFVRVERR
;
A
#
# COMPACT_ATOMS: atom_id res chain seq x y z
N MET A 1 54.55 -28.99 4.97
CA MET A 1 54.93 -29.56 6.28
C MET A 1 55.47 -28.43 7.13
N GLY A 2 54.84 -28.14 8.27
CA GLY A 2 55.29 -27.13 9.22
C GLY A 2 54.21 -26.12 9.61
N ASP A 3 53.28 -26.55 10.45
CA ASP A 3 52.52 -25.72 11.41
C ASP A 3 52.65 -26.49 12.75
N PRO A 4 52.88 -25.87 13.94
CA PRO A 4 51.75 -25.22 14.64
C PRO A 4 52.11 -24.12 15.68
N HIS A 5 51.05 -23.49 16.20
CA HIS A 5 50.89 -22.86 17.53
C HIS A 5 51.14 -21.35 17.69
N ARG A 6 50.03 -20.59 17.64
CA ARG A 6 49.80 -19.42 18.50
C ARG A 6 48.49 -19.59 19.29
N PRO A 7 48.49 -19.44 20.63
CA PRO A 7 47.30 -19.63 21.44
C PRO A 7 46.40 -18.39 21.51
N ALA A 8 45.11 -18.66 21.62
CA ALA A 8 44.02 -17.71 21.79
C ALA A 8 44.05 -17.00 23.15
N THR A 9 43.69 -15.72 23.16
CA THR A 9 43.50 -14.90 24.36
C THR A 9 42.12 -15.17 24.97
N PRO A 10 41.99 -15.38 26.30
CA PRO A 10 40.71 -15.66 26.93
C PRO A 10 39.89 -14.38 27.19
N LEU A 11 38.61 -14.46 26.89
CA LEU A 11 37.56 -13.51 27.28
C LEU A 11 37.37 -13.54 28.81
N ARG A 12 37.40 -12.36 29.43
CA ARG A 12 36.98 -12.15 30.82
C ARG A 12 35.45 -12.18 30.94
N PRO A 13 34.87 -12.87 31.94
CA PRO A 13 33.51 -12.64 32.36
C PRO A 13 33.45 -11.86 33.69
N ALA A 14 32.22 -11.41 33.99
CA ALA A 14 31.69 -10.93 35.27
C ALA A 14 31.68 -9.42 35.51
N THR A 15 30.48 -8.83 35.50
CA THR A 15 29.82 -8.45 36.77
C THR A 15 28.30 -8.29 36.58
N PRO A 16 27.44 -8.88 37.45
CA PRO A 16 26.01 -8.60 37.48
C PRO A 16 25.73 -7.47 38.50
N LEU A 17 24.95 -6.47 38.09
CA LEU A 17 24.39 -5.48 39.02
C LEU A 17 23.02 -5.98 39.52
N ARG A 18 22.90 -5.99 40.85
CA ARG A 18 21.77 -6.44 41.67
C ARG A 18 20.56 -5.50 41.59
N PRO A 19 19.37 -5.99 42.00
CA PRO A 19 18.13 -5.22 42.04
C PRO A 19 18.04 -4.36 43.31
N ALA A 20 17.36 -3.21 43.21
CA ALA A 20 16.93 -2.42 44.36
C ALA A 20 15.43 -2.61 44.57
N THR A 21 15.10 -3.44 45.57
CA THR A 21 13.79 -3.52 46.21
C THR A 21 13.86 -2.65 47.46
N THR A 22 12.94 -1.70 47.65
CA THR A 22 12.55 -1.28 49.00
C THR A 22 11.13 -0.70 49.04
N LEU A 23 10.33 -1.33 49.89
CA LEU A 23 9.01 -0.96 50.39
C LEU A 23 8.98 0.44 51.03
N PHE A 24 7.84 1.13 50.93
CA PHE A 24 7.29 1.88 52.06
C PHE A 24 5.76 1.89 52.00
N ALA A 25 5.15 1.28 53.01
CA ALA A 25 3.75 1.43 53.38
C ALA A 25 3.73 2.04 54.79
N ALA A 26 2.92 3.07 55.02
CA ALA A 26 2.41 3.41 56.34
C ALA A 26 1.20 4.35 56.21
N ALA A 27 0.09 3.89 56.76
CA ALA A 27 -1.13 4.64 57.04
C ALA A 27 -0.94 5.58 58.25
N LEU A 28 -1.76 6.62 58.39
CA LEU A 28 -2.79 6.68 59.45
C LEU A 28 -3.66 7.95 59.33
N ALA A 29 -4.90 7.78 59.75
CA ALA A 29 -6.03 8.69 59.77
C ALA A 29 -5.90 9.89 60.71
N LEU A 30 -6.71 10.92 60.43
CA LEU A 30 -7.27 11.81 61.46
C LEU A 30 -8.70 12.21 61.06
N LEU A 31 -9.64 11.78 61.91
CA LEU A 31 -11.01 12.26 62.03
C LEU A 31 -11.01 13.71 62.55
N VAL A 32 -11.99 14.52 62.14
CA VAL A 32 -12.93 15.30 63.01
C VAL A 32 -13.59 16.42 62.18
N ALA A 33 -14.92 16.36 62.09
CA ALA A 33 -15.89 17.45 62.33
C ALA A 33 -17.08 17.35 61.36
N CYS A 34 -18.20 16.83 61.86
CA CYS A 34 -19.50 16.94 61.22
C CYS A 34 -19.97 18.40 61.29
N THR A 35 -20.18 19.02 60.14
CA THR A 35 -21.09 20.16 59.98
C THR A 35 -22.08 19.80 58.88
N THR A 36 -23.36 19.76 59.24
CA THR A 36 -24.47 19.54 58.31
C THR A 36 -24.75 20.85 57.57
N GLU A 37 -24.05 21.04 56.46
CA GLU A 37 -24.41 22.02 55.43
C GLU A 37 -24.97 21.25 54.24
N ALA A 38 -26.13 21.69 53.74
CA ALA A 38 -26.80 21.08 52.59
C ALA A 38 -25.84 21.06 51.39
N PRO A 39 -25.78 19.97 50.61
CA PRO A 39 -24.85 19.88 49.49
C PRO A 39 -25.13 21.03 48.52
N PRO A 40 -24.13 21.86 48.17
CA PRO A 40 -24.27 22.76 47.05
C PRO A 40 -24.61 21.90 45.83
N GLN A 41 -25.69 22.25 45.12
CA GLN A 41 -25.95 21.64 43.83
C GLN A 41 -24.67 21.79 43.00
N PRO A 42 -24.15 20.71 42.38
CA PRO A 42 -23.06 20.87 41.44
C PRO A 42 -23.55 21.79 40.34
N GLU A 43 -23.04 23.03 40.33
CA GLU A 43 -23.09 23.88 39.16
C GLU A 43 -22.43 23.06 38.05
N LEU A 44 -23.26 22.61 37.10
CA LEU A 44 -22.79 21.97 35.88
C LEU A 44 -21.73 22.90 35.31
N PRO A 45 -20.47 22.45 35.13
CA PRO A 45 -19.44 23.27 34.52
C PRO A 45 -20.03 23.79 33.20
N GLY A 46 -20.13 25.11 33.12
CA GLY A 46 -20.74 25.82 31.99
C GLY A 46 -20.23 25.20 30.71
N GLY A 47 -21.17 24.78 29.87
CA GLY A 47 -20.89 24.06 28.64
C GLY A 47 -19.77 24.78 27.89
N VAL A 48 -18.58 24.20 27.91
CA VAL A 48 -17.54 24.52 26.97
C VAL A 48 -18.12 24.10 25.63
N THR A 49 -18.76 25.05 24.95
CA THR A 49 -19.02 24.95 23.53
C THR A 49 -17.64 24.87 22.89
N THR A 50 -17.10 23.66 22.78
CA THR A 50 -16.04 23.34 21.85
C THR A 50 -16.63 23.64 20.48
N ALA A 51 -16.46 24.89 20.04
CA ALA A 51 -16.69 25.28 18.67
C ALA A 51 -15.87 24.29 17.85
N THR A 52 -16.57 23.34 17.24
CA THR A 52 -15.97 22.35 16.36
C THR A 52 -15.57 23.17 15.14
N GLU A 53 -14.35 23.70 15.18
CA GLU A 53 -13.78 24.49 14.10
C GLU A 53 -13.89 23.62 12.85
N ALA A 54 -14.71 24.06 11.89
CA ALA A 54 -14.95 23.31 10.68
C ALA A 54 -13.57 22.97 10.07
N PRO A 55 -13.33 21.71 9.68
CA PRO A 55 -12.01 21.28 9.23
C PRO A 55 -11.55 22.21 8.11
N ARG A 56 -10.48 22.97 8.39
CA ARG A 56 -9.91 23.91 7.43
C ARG A 56 -9.49 23.12 6.21
N ALA A 57 -10.09 23.42 5.06
CA ALA A 57 -9.80 22.72 3.81
C ALA A 57 -8.29 22.78 3.55
N VAL A 58 -7.64 21.62 3.54
CA VAL A 58 -6.20 21.51 3.25
C VAL A 58 -6.00 21.96 1.81
N ARG A 59 -5.33 23.10 1.61
CA ARG A 59 -5.00 23.57 0.26
C ARG A 59 -3.91 22.68 -0.31
N LEU A 60 -4.25 21.92 -1.34
CA LEU A 60 -3.28 21.13 -2.08
C LEU A 60 -2.35 22.05 -2.89
N PRO A 61 -1.08 21.66 -3.09
CA PRO A 61 -0.18 22.36 -4.00
C PRO A 61 -0.77 22.41 -5.42
N GLU A 62 -0.34 23.42 -6.19
CA GLU A 62 -0.69 23.56 -7.60
C GLU A 62 0.42 22.95 -8.47
N GLY A 63 0.11 22.74 -9.75
CA GLY A 63 1.03 22.25 -10.77
C GLY A 63 1.12 20.73 -10.85
N ALA A 64 1.78 20.27 -11.91
CA ALA A 64 2.10 18.88 -12.16
C ALA A 64 3.60 18.74 -12.41
N ARG A 65 4.15 17.57 -12.09
CA ARG A 65 5.54 17.22 -12.37
C ARG A 65 5.62 15.90 -13.10
N VAL A 66 6.46 15.83 -14.12
CA VAL A 66 6.79 14.60 -14.84
C VAL A 66 8.27 14.32 -14.66
N VAL A 67 8.61 13.25 -13.96
CA VAL A 67 9.99 12.82 -13.69
C VAL A 67 10.34 11.65 -14.61
N THR A 68 11.35 11.81 -15.45
CA THR A 68 11.80 10.78 -16.39
C THR A 68 13.13 10.21 -15.97
N ASP A 69 13.19 8.89 -15.84
CA ASP A 69 14.44 8.14 -15.73
C ASP A 69 15.29 8.36 -16.99
N ILE A 70 16.53 8.79 -16.80
CA ILE A 70 17.51 8.97 -17.88
C ILE A 70 18.69 8.02 -17.78
N SER A 71 18.53 6.89 -17.08
CA SER A 71 19.50 5.81 -17.03
C SER A 71 19.81 5.25 -18.43
N GLY A 72 20.99 4.66 -18.58
CA GLY A 72 21.45 4.09 -19.85
C GLY A 72 20.53 3.01 -20.42
N SER A 73 19.74 2.31 -19.60
CA SER A 73 18.81 1.28 -20.06
C SER A 73 17.63 1.87 -20.83
N MET A 74 17.21 3.08 -20.49
CA MET A 74 16.13 3.80 -21.18
C MET A 74 16.46 4.06 -22.67
N GLN A 75 17.75 4.04 -23.05
CA GLN A 75 18.16 4.12 -24.47
C GLN A 75 17.55 2.99 -25.33
N GLY A 76 17.18 1.86 -24.74
CA GLY A 76 16.62 0.76 -25.52
C GLY A 76 15.23 1.05 -26.10
N PHE A 77 14.51 2.04 -25.57
CA PHE A 77 13.16 2.42 -26.03
C PHE A 77 13.14 3.48 -27.11
N ILE A 78 14.28 3.95 -27.61
CA ILE A 78 14.36 5.05 -28.59
C ILE A 78 15.02 4.64 -29.93
N GLN A 79 15.35 3.36 -30.10
CA GLN A 79 15.93 2.86 -31.35
C GLN A 79 14.91 2.85 -32.52
N GLN A 80 15.39 2.75 -33.76
CA GLN A 80 14.51 2.65 -34.93
C GLN A 80 13.59 1.43 -34.80
N GLY A 81 12.27 1.67 -34.76
CA GLY A 81 11.25 0.62 -34.59
C GLY A 81 10.76 0.45 -33.15
N SER A 82 11.32 1.16 -32.17
CA SER A 82 10.75 1.25 -30.82
C SER A 82 9.73 2.38 -30.72
N ALA A 83 8.82 2.24 -29.77
CA ALA A 83 7.87 3.28 -29.40
C ALA A 83 8.61 4.58 -29.05
N ARG A 84 8.20 5.72 -29.61
CA ARG A 84 8.85 6.99 -29.28
C ARG A 84 8.49 7.36 -27.85
N LEU A 85 9.46 7.38 -26.94
CA LEU A 85 9.25 7.90 -25.57
C LEU A 85 8.65 9.32 -25.58
N SER A 86 8.91 10.11 -26.63
CA SER A 86 8.23 11.40 -26.83
C SER A 86 6.70 11.26 -26.92
N SER A 87 6.17 10.23 -27.58
CA SER A 87 4.71 10.00 -27.68
C SER A 87 4.11 9.55 -26.35
N LEU A 88 4.84 8.75 -25.56
CA LEU A 88 4.43 8.46 -24.18
C LEU A 88 4.35 9.76 -23.36
N HIS A 89 5.35 10.63 -23.50
CA HIS A 89 5.36 11.94 -22.86
C HIS A 89 4.23 12.87 -23.33
N GLU A 90 3.91 12.86 -24.63
CA GLU A 90 2.78 13.59 -25.20
C GLU A 90 1.46 13.14 -24.57
N GLU A 91 1.21 11.83 -24.44
CA GLU A 91 -0.02 11.34 -23.83
C GLU A 91 -0.09 11.59 -22.32
N VAL A 92 1.01 11.47 -21.60
CA VAL A 92 1.07 11.85 -20.17
C VAL A 92 0.74 13.33 -20.01
N THR A 93 1.33 14.20 -20.85
CA THR A 93 1.07 15.64 -20.85
C THR A 93 -0.39 15.95 -21.20
N GLY A 94 -0.93 15.25 -22.21
CA GLY A 94 -2.32 15.34 -22.61
C GLY A 94 -3.28 14.95 -21.48
N ALA A 95 -2.97 13.88 -20.75
CA ALA A 95 -3.76 13.42 -19.61
C ALA A 95 -3.73 14.41 -18.44
N ILE A 96 -2.56 14.98 -18.12
CA ILE A 96 -2.44 16.05 -17.12
C ILE A 96 -3.29 17.26 -17.51
N GLY A 97 -3.22 17.68 -18.78
CA GLY A 97 -4.02 18.79 -19.30
C GLY A 97 -5.52 18.52 -19.26
N ALA A 98 -5.95 17.33 -19.69
CA ALA A 98 -7.35 16.91 -19.67
C ALA A 98 -7.91 16.79 -18.25
N ALA A 99 -7.06 16.43 -17.28
CA ALA A 99 -7.43 16.36 -15.88
C ALA A 99 -7.62 17.74 -15.22
N GLY A 100 -7.28 18.83 -15.91
CA GLY A 100 -7.48 20.19 -15.45
C GLY A 100 -6.62 20.54 -14.23
N VAL A 101 -5.41 20.00 -14.15
CA VAL A 101 -4.48 20.31 -13.05
C VAL A 101 -4.08 21.79 -13.14
N PRO A 102 -4.46 22.64 -12.17
CA PRO A 102 -4.12 24.06 -12.21
C PRO A 102 -2.63 24.25 -11.95
N GLY A 103 -2.01 25.28 -12.53
CA GLY A 103 -0.60 25.62 -12.29
C GLY A 103 0.34 25.19 -13.43
N THR A 104 1.64 25.18 -13.14
CA THR A 104 2.69 24.87 -14.13
C THR A 104 2.94 23.38 -14.24
N LEU A 105 3.21 22.91 -15.45
CA LEU A 105 3.76 21.59 -15.72
C LEU A 105 5.30 21.68 -15.74
N GLU A 106 5.94 20.94 -14.85
CA GLU A 106 7.39 20.86 -14.71
C GLU A 106 7.90 19.50 -15.19
N TYR A 107 9.04 19.49 -15.89
CA TYR A 107 9.69 18.26 -16.33
C TYR A 107 11.00 18.10 -15.59
N CYS A 108 11.20 16.93 -15.00
CA CYS A 108 12.42 16.59 -14.29
C CYS A 108 13.05 15.35 -14.90
N LEU A 109 14.36 15.25 -14.78
CA LEU A 109 15.14 14.09 -15.19
C LEU A 109 15.74 13.48 -13.93
N VAL A 110 15.75 12.16 -13.84
CA VAL A 110 16.37 11.43 -12.74
C VAL A 110 17.46 10.50 -13.25
N ALA A 111 18.68 10.71 -12.75
CA ALA A 111 19.82 9.80 -12.91
C ALA A 111 20.34 9.45 -11.51
N THR A 112 21.43 10.08 -11.06
CA THR A 112 21.89 10.01 -9.67
C THR A 112 21.09 10.95 -8.76
N ASP A 113 20.61 12.07 -9.30
CA ASP A 113 19.79 13.08 -8.62
C ASP A 113 18.59 13.46 -9.49
N VAL A 114 17.60 14.13 -8.90
CA VAL A 114 16.48 14.73 -9.62
C VAL A 114 16.89 16.14 -10.02
N GLY A 115 16.76 16.48 -11.30
CA GLY A 115 16.97 17.82 -11.82
C GLY A 115 15.75 18.27 -12.61
N CYS A 116 15.13 19.37 -12.20
CA CYS A 116 13.93 19.90 -12.83
C CYS A 116 14.23 21.11 -13.71
N ASP A 117 13.87 20.99 -14.99
CA ASP A 117 13.94 22.08 -15.96
C ASP A 117 12.50 22.57 -16.22
N GLY A 118 12.24 23.86 -16.00
CA GLY A 118 10.89 24.43 -16.15
C GLY A 118 10.33 24.45 -17.58
N LYS A 119 11.14 24.11 -18.60
CA LYS A 119 10.71 23.98 -20.00
C LYS A 119 11.48 22.84 -20.67
N THR A 120 10.77 21.80 -21.10
CA THR A 120 11.34 20.71 -21.89
C THR A 120 10.64 20.60 -23.24
N ASP A 121 11.43 20.59 -24.30
CA ASP A 121 10.98 20.17 -25.63
C ASP A 121 10.76 18.65 -25.61
N LEU A 122 9.52 18.20 -25.85
CA LEU A 122 9.18 16.77 -25.86
C LEU A 122 9.97 15.99 -26.93
N GLY A 123 10.43 16.66 -27.99
CA GLY A 123 11.32 16.06 -29.00
C GLY A 123 12.65 15.56 -28.41
N ARG A 124 13.10 16.13 -27.28
CA ARG A 124 14.34 15.72 -26.59
C ARG A 124 14.27 14.29 -26.08
N TYR A 125 13.09 13.78 -25.74
CA TYR A 125 12.90 12.38 -25.31
C TYR A 125 13.05 11.36 -26.45
N SER A 126 13.20 11.81 -27.70
CA SER A 126 13.62 10.93 -28.81
C SER A 126 15.15 10.85 -28.96
N SER A 127 15.92 11.58 -28.14
CA SER A 127 17.39 11.65 -28.28
C SER A 127 18.11 10.66 -27.38
N ALA A 128 18.89 9.76 -27.96
CA ALA A 128 19.77 8.85 -27.20
C ALA A 128 20.80 9.56 -26.34
N SER A 129 21.14 10.81 -26.67
CA SER A 129 22.04 11.62 -25.86
C SER A 129 21.47 12.01 -24.50
N LEU A 130 20.15 11.95 -24.31
CA LEU A 130 19.49 12.25 -23.04
C LEU A 130 19.75 11.16 -21.99
N TYR A 131 19.72 9.90 -22.41
CA TYR A 131 19.68 8.73 -21.53
C TYR A 131 21.08 8.22 -21.19
N ARG A 132 21.88 9.02 -20.47
CA ARG A 132 23.30 8.72 -20.18
C ARG A 132 23.59 8.46 -18.71
N GLY A 133 22.57 8.41 -17.86
CA GLY A 133 22.71 8.15 -16.43
C GLY A 133 23.32 6.77 -16.19
N ALA A 134 24.29 6.70 -15.27
CA ALA A 134 24.89 5.43 -14.87
C ALA A 134 23.96 4.61 -13.96
N GLU A 135 23.08 5.29 -13.23
CA GLU A 135 22.14 4.72 -12.26
C GLU A 135 20.74 5.26 -12.51
N SER A 136 19.75 4.51 -12.04
CA SER A 136 18.37 4.99 -11.90
C SER A 136 18.07 5.20 -10.41
N ARG A 137 18.29 6.42 -9.90
CA ARG A 137 17.93 6.84 -8.53
C ARG A 137 16.50 7.32 -8.44
N PHE A 138 15.60 6.56 -9.04
CA PHE A 138 14.17 6.88 -9.04
C PHE A 138 13.60 6.94 -7.61
N ASP A 139 14.22 6.29 -6.62
CA ASP A 139 13.90 6.44 -5.20
C ASP A 139 13.85 7.91 -4.74
N LYS A 140 14.68 8.78 -5.32
CA LYS A 140 14.72 10.22 -5.01
C LYS A 140 13.49 10.97 -5.51
N ALA A 141 12.89 10.54 -6.61
CA ALA A 141 11.64 11.13 -7.12
C ALA A 141 10.43 10.82 -6.22
N LEU A 142 10.57 9.84 -5.32
CA LEU A 142 9.56 9.42 -4.35
C LEU A 142 9.90 9.89 -2.92
N ASP A 143 10.99 10.64 -2.74
CA ASP A 143 11.44 11.07 -1.41
C ASP A 143 10.61 12.26 -0.91
N LEU A 144 9.69 11.99 0.02
CA LEU A 144 8.91 13.03 0.70
C LEU A 144 9.76 14.04 1.48
N ASP A 145 10.95 13.63 1.92
CA ASP A 145 11.82 14.45 2.74
C ASP A 145 12.77 15.31 1.86
N GLY A 146 12.73 15.13 0.53
CA GLY A 146 13.57 15.85 -0.43
C GLY A 146 12.91 17.11 -0.99
N ASP A 147 13.73 18.08 -1.41
CA ASP A 147 13.26 19.34 -2.02
C ASP A 147 12.42 19.13 -3.28
N ASP A 148 12.64 17.99 -3.96
CA ASP A 148 11.90 17.57 -5.16
C ASP A 148 10.89 16.44 -4.89
N GLY A 149 10.43 16.35 -3.64
CA GLY A 149 9.41 15.40 -3.22
C GLY A 149 8.06 15.59 -3.94
N PRO A 150 7.22 14.55 -3.98
CA PRO A 150 5.93 14.58 -4.66
C PRO A 150 4.88 15.46 -3.97
N ASP A 151 5.15 15.95 -2.76
CA ASP A 151 4.30 16.88 -2.00
C ASP A 151 4.42 18.34 -2.45
N THR A 152 5.41 18.65 -3.29
CA THR A 152 5.62 20.00 -3.85
C THR A 152 4.69 20.34 -5.02
N ARG A 153 3.93 19.36 -5.53
CA ARG A 153 3.03 19.48 -6.69
C ARG A 153 1.72 18.75 -6.45
N ARG A 154 0.68 19.13 -7.19
CA ARG A 154 -0.64 18.46 -7.07
C ARG A 154 -0.55 17.00 -7.49
N VAL A 155 0.21 16.73 -8.53
CA VAL A 155 0.48 15.39 -9.04
C VAL A 155 1.93 15.29 -9.51
N THR A 156 2.55 14.16 -9.18
CA THR A 156 3.84 13.75 -9.72
C THR A 156 3.65 12.48 -10.54
N VAL A 157 4.14 12.47 -11.77
CA VAL A 157 4.16 11.32 -12.66
C VAL A 157 5.61 10.89 -12.87
N VAL A 158 5.93 9.62 -12.65
CA VAL A 158 7.29 9.08 -12.81
C VAL A 158 7.31 8.05 -13.94
N LEU A 159 8.27 8.17 -14.86
CA LEU A 159 8.46 7.27 -16.00
C LEU A 159 9.82 6.56 -15.87
N THR A 160 9.82 5.23 -15.84
CA THR A 160 11.05 4.44 -15.64
C THR A 160 10.92 3.01 -16.20
N ASP A 161 12.04 2.42 -16.60
CA ASP A 161 12.14 1.04 -17.07
C ASP A 161 12.76 0.05 -16.08
N GLY A 162 13.22 0.53 -14.93
CA GLY A 162 13.80 -0.32 -13.89
C GLY A 162 14.34 0.46 -12.72
N VAL A 163 14.65 -0.28 -11.65
CA VAL A 163 15.62 0.15 -10.67
C VAL A 163 16.98 -0.42 -11.01
N TYR A 164 18.01 0.42 -10.97
CA TYR A 164 19.40 -0.03 -10.96
C TYR A 164 20.16 0.74 -9.90
N GLY A 165 20.44 0.09 -8.78
CA GLY A 165 21.38 0.56 -7.77
C GLY A 165 22.67 -0.25 -7.90
N GLY A 166 23.67 0.31 -8.58
CA GLY A 166 25.01 -0.27 -8.59
C GLY A 166 25.57 -0.32 -7.16
N GLY A 167 26.13 -1.45 -6.74
CA GLY A 167 26.85 -1.53 -5.46
C GLY A 167 26.58 -2.73 -4.55
N GLY A 168 26.79 -3.95 -5.06
CA GLY A 168 27.54 -4.97 -4.32
C GLY A 168 27.02 -5.55 -2.99
N ARG A 169 25.78 -5.35 -2.54
CA ARG A 169 25.24 -6.10 -1.38
C ARG A 169 23.78 -6.56 -1.59
N PRO A 170 23.55 -7.86 -1.85
CA PRO A 170 22.21 -8.42 -2.05
C PRO A 170 21.28 -8.37 -0.82
N GLU A 171 21.82 -8.09 0.38
CA GLU A 171 21.11 -8.34 1.65
C GLU A 171 21.36 -7.29 2.75
N ALA A 172 22.11 -6.21 2.47
CA ALA A 172 22.48 -5.26 3.53
C ALA A 172 21.33 -4.30 3.87
N ASP A 173 20.57 -4.71 4.89
CA ASP A 173 19.70 -3.91 5.74
C ASP A 173 18.58 -3.10 5.04
N LEU A 174 17.34 -3.46 5.39
CA LEU A 174 16.16 -2.59 5.25
C LEU A 174 16.33 -1.23 5.97
N ALA A 175 17.43 -1.00 6.69
CA ALA A 175 17.67 0.17 7.52
C ALA A 175 18.16 1.43 6.77
N GLY A 176 18.38 1.39 5.44
CA GLY A 176 18.64 2.65 4.73
C GLY A 176 18.72 2.58 3.22
N CYS A 177 17.88 3.39 2.56
CA CYS A 177 17.98 3.81 1.15
C CYS A 177 19.32 4.51 0.77
N ALA A 178 20.31 4.54 1.68
CA ALA A 178 21.59 5.19 1.48
C ALA A 178 22.46 4.50 0.43
N ALA A 179 22.30 3.18 0.24
CA ALA A 179 23.11 2.37 -0.67
C ALA A 179 22.60 2.33 -2.12
N GLY A 180 21.47 2.98 -2.43
CA GLY A 180 20.93 3.05 -3.80
C GLY A 180 19.44 2.74 -3.88
N ALA A 181 18.92 2.76 -5.12
CA ALA A 181 17.51 2.59 -5.46
C ALA A 181 17.10 1.11 -5.52
N THR A 182 17.35 0.31 -4.49
CA THR A 182 16.88 -1.10 -4.51
C THR A 182 15.35 -1.15 -4.51
N VAL A 183 14.78 -2.27 -4.98
CA VAL A 183 13.33 -2.53 -4.89
C VAL A 183 12.80 -2.32 -3.46
N ALA A 184 13.55 -2.78 -2.47
CA ALA A 184 13.19 -2.61 -1.07
C ALA A 184 13.14 -1.13 -0.66
N CYS A 185 14.13 -0.33 -1.08
CA CYS A 185 14.14 1.11 -0.82
C CYS A 185 12.93 1.80 -1.47
N VAL A 186 12.67 1.51 -2.75
CA VAL A 186 11.51 2.06 -3.46
C VAL A 186 10.20 1.69 -2.77
N GLY A 187 10.05 0.43 -2.34
CA GLY A 187 8.89 -0.02 -1.58
C GLY A 187 8.70 0.78 -0.29
N GLN A 188 9.78 1.04 0.46
CA GLN A 188 9.73 1.90 1.64
C GLN A 188 9.31 3.33 1.32
N ARG A 189 9.81 3.92 0.22
CA ARG A 189 9.39 5.27 -0.21
C ARG A 189 7.91 5.32 -0.59
N LEU A 190 7.42 4.32 -1.33
CA LEU A 190 6.00 4.18 -1.65
C LEU A 190 5.14 4.03 -0.40
N ALA A 191 5.54 3.21 0.58
CA ALA A 191 4.80 3.12 1.84
C ALA A 191 4.80 4.43 2.61
N LYS A 192 5.93 5.15 2.68
CA LYS A 192 5.96 6.49 3.29
C LYS A 192 4.97 7.45 2.61
N LEU A 193 4.82 7.37 1.29
CA LEU A 193 3.83 8.14 0.54
C LEU A 193 2.40 7.78 0.94
N VAL A 194 2.08 6.49 0.98
CA VAL A 194 0.79 5.99 1.49
C VAL A 194 0.57 6.43 2.94
N ASP A 195 1.63 6.39 3.75
CA ASP A 195 1.63 6.84 5.15
C ASP A 195 1.31 8.33 5.29
N ALA A 196 1.76 9.15 4.34
CA ALA A 196 1.46 10.57 4.23
C ALA A 196 0.12 10.89 3.52
N GLY A 197 -0.67 9.86 3.17
CA GLY A 197 -1.99 10.01 2.56
C GLY A 197 -1.98 10.26 1.05
N PHE A 198 -0.92 9.86 0.36
CA PHE A 198 -0.91 9.82 -1.11
C PHE A 198 -1.55 8.53 -1.61
N GLY A 199 -2.16 8.63 -2.79
CA GLY A 199 -2.39 7.47 -3.64
C GLY A 199 -1.28 7.26 -4.66
N VAL A 200 -1.17 6.01 -5.10
CA VAL A 200 -0.20 5.51 -6.06
C VAL A 200 -0.95 4.64 -7.06
N TRP A 201 -0.89 5.04 -8.34
CA TRP A 201 -1.40 4.25 -9.46
C TRP A 201 -0.24 3.94 -10.40
N ALA A 202 -0.23 2.72 -10.91
CA ALA A 202 0.80 2.27 -11.83
C ALA A 202 0.16 1.91 -13.17
N VAL A 203 0.77 2.37 -14.26
CA VAL A 203 0.46 1.94 -15.63
C VAL A 203 1.71 1.27 -16.20
N GLY A 204 1.61 -0.01 -16.50
CA GLY A 204 2.66 -0.81 -17.10
C GLY A 204 2.42 -0.94 -18.60
N ILE A 205 3.45 -0.68 -19.39
CA ILE A 205 3.37 -0.66 -20.85
C ILE A 205 4.52 -1.50 -21.42
N ALA A 206 4.23 -2.56 -22.15
CA ALA A 206 5.23 -3.32 -22.90
C ALA A 206 5.55 -2.57 -24.21
N LEU A 207 6.72 -1.95 -24.24
CA LEU A 207 7.21 -1.23 -25.41
C LEU A 207 8.30 -2.06 -26.10
N PRO A 208 8.44 -1.96 -27.44
CA PRO A 208 9.57 -2.58 -28.11
C PRO A 208 10.87 -1.98 -27.57
N PHE A 209 11.83 -2.85 -27.27
CA PHE A 209 13.11 -2.49 -26.70
C PHE A 209 14.24 -3.15 -27.49
N ASP A 210 15.31 -2.42 -27.74
CA ASP A 210 16.59 -2.94 -28.22
C ASP A 210 17.71 -2.17 -27.51
N GLY A 211 18.38 -2.79 -26.55
CA GLY A 211 19.36 -2.05 -25.77
C GLY A 211 20.02 -2.87 -24.67
N ARG A 212 20.76 -2.16 -23.81
CA ARG A 212 21.40 -2.75 -22.63
C ARG A 212 20.41 -2.79 -21.47
N VAL A 213 20.31 -3.93 -20.81
CA VAL A 213 19.60 -4.10 -19.54
C VAL A 213 20.64 -4.27 -18.44
N TYR A 214 20.40 -3.63 -17.31
CA TYR A 214 21.18 -3.80 -16.10
C TYR A 214 20.40 -4.68 -15.13
N ALA A 215 20.98 -5.80 -14.72
CA ALA A 215 20.35 -6.68 -13.76
C ALA A 215 20.46 -6.11 -12.35
N GLU A 216 19.42 -6.27 -11.54
CA GLU A 216 19.37 -5.79 -10.15
C GLU A 216 20.39 -6.49 -9.24
N ARG A 217 20.90 -7.65 -9.65
CA ARG A 217 21.88 -8.45 -8.93
C ARG A 217 22.92 -9.01 -9.89
N ALA A 218 24.10 -9.32 -9.35
CA ALA A 218 25.10 -10.09 -10.09
C ALA A 218 24.46 -11.39 -10.58
N MET A 219 24.68 -11.70 -11.86
CA MET A 219 24.22 -12.94 -12.47
C MET A 219 25.40 -13.87 -12.76
N ASP A 220 25.26 -15.15 -12.41
CA ASP A 220 26.17 -16.19 -12.86
C ASP A 220 25.78 -16.74 -14.25
N ASP A 221 26.68 -17.51 -14.87
CA ASP A 221 26.45 -18.07 -16.21
C ASP A 221 25.21 -18.99 -16.27
N GLY A 222 24.92 -19.70 -15.18
CA GLY A 222 23.74 -20.58 -15.10
C GLY A 222 22.44 -19.78 -15.04
N GLN A 223 22.42 -18.66 -14.32
CA GLN A 223 21.32 -17.71 -14.26
C GLN A 223 21.10 -17.06 -15.63
N PHE A 224 22.16 -16.64 -16.30
CA PHE A 224 22.06 -16.08 -17.65
C PHE A 224 21.57 -17.11 -18.68
N ALA A 225 22.04 -18.37 -18.59
CA ALA A 225 21.55 -19.45 -19.44
C ALA A 225 20.04 -19.70 -19.24
N ARG A 226 19.56 -19.65 -18.00
CA ARG A 226 18.11 -19.73 -17.70
C ARG A 226 17.33 -18.56 -18.29
N LEU A 227 17.83 -17.33 -18.16
CA LEU A 227 17.24 -16.15 -18.79
C LEU A 227 17.16 -16.30 -20.32
N LYS A 228 18.23 -16.80 -20.95
CA LYS A 228 18.24 -17.04 -22.39
C LYS A 228 17.25 -18.13 -22.82
N GLY A 229 17.01 -19.13 -21.96
CA GLY A 229 16.03 -20.19 -22.21
C GLY A 229 14.58 -19.79 -21.95
N SER A 230 14.33 -18.73 -21.18
CA SER A 230 12.99 -18.25 -20.82
C SER A 230 12.42 -17.21 -21.79
N VAL A 231 13.27 -16.60 -22.62
CA VAL A 231 12.81 -15.66 -23.64
C VAL A 231 12.14 -16.38 -24.81
N GLY A 232 11.01 -15.84 -25.29
CA GLY A 232 10.21 -16.42 -26.37
C GLY A 232 10.87 -16.32 -27.75
N GLU A 233 10.27 -16.96 -28.76
CA GLU A 233 10.82 -17.03 -30.13
C GLU A 233 11.06 -15.66 -30.80
N HIS A 234 10.35 -14.62 -30.36
CA HIS A 234 10.47 -13.24 -30.87
C HIS A 234 11.36 -12.33 -30.01
N GLN A 235 11.97 -12.87 -28.96
CA GLN A 235 12.86 -12.15 -28.07
C GLN A 235 14.30 -12.64 -28.28
N ARG A 236 15.27 -11.75 -28.08
CA ARG A 236 16.70 -12.08 -28.20
C ARG A 236 17.46 -11.52 -27.01
N VAL A 237 18.26 -12.38 -26.39
CA VAL A 237 19.23 -12.01 -25.37
C VAL A 237 20.61 -12.29 -25.93
N SER A 238 21.48 -11.28 -25.96
CA SER A 238 22.86 -11.38 -26.45
C SER A 238 23.81 -10.59 -25.56
N GLU A 239 25.12 -10.76 -25.77
CA GLU A 239 26.17 -9.93 -25.15
C GLU A 239 26.08 -9.83 -23.62
N PHE A 240 26.32 -10.93 -22.92
CA PHE A 240 26.39 -10.94 -21.46
C PHE A 240 27.72 -10.41 -20.95
N LYS A 241 27.67 -9.47 -20.03
CA LYS A 241 28.83 -9.02 -19.25
C LYS A 241 28.49 -9.19 -17.77
N ALA A 242 28.92 -10.32 -17.21
CA ALA A 242 29.01 -10.50 -15.77
C ALA A 242 30.28 -9.85 -15.24
N SER A 243 30.14 -8.97 -14.26
CA SER A 243 31.21 -8.63 -13.34
C SER A 243 30.66 -8.66 -11.92
N ASN A 244 31.54 -8.81 -10.92
CA ASN A 244 31.14 -8.83 -9.51
C ASN A 244 30.46 -7.51 -9.06
N ALA A 245 30.49 -6.45 -9.86
CA ALA A 245 29.93 -5.13 -9.57
C ALA A 245 28.75 -4.74 -10.47
N ASP A 246 28.78 -5.13 -11.76
CA ASP A 246 27.75 -4.81 -12.75
C ASP A 246 27.43 -6.06 -13.58
N ALA A 247 26.19 -6.55 -13.51
CA ALA A 247 25.67 -7.53 -14.45
C ALA A 247 24.80 -6.81 -15.48
N SER A 248 25.20 -6.85 -16.74
CA SER A 248 24.41 -6.29 -17.84
C SER A 248 24.40 -7.22 -19.04
N TYR A 249 23.36 -7.11 -19.84
CA TYR A 249 23.21 -7.88 -21.08
C TYR A 249 22.48 -7.06 -22.13
N ARG A 250 22.59 -7.45 -23.40
CA ARG A 250 21.79 -6.86 -24.47
C ARG A 250 20.47 -7.62 -24.62
N TYR A 251 19.38 -6.89 -24.71
CA TYR A 251 18.03 -7.42 -24.88
C TYR A 251 17.37 -6.78 -26.10
N GLN A 252 16.69 -7.60 -26.89
CA GLN A 252 15.79 -7.16 -27.96
C GLN A 252 14.45 -7.88 -27.80
N GLY A 253 13.37 -7.12 -27.68
CA GLY A 253 12.03 -7.65 -27.46
C GLY A 253 11.15 -6.66 -26.70
N PRO A 254 9.90 -7.00 -26.37
CA PRO A 254 9.05 -6.17 -25.53
C PRO A 254 9.62 -6.06 -24.11
N ARG A 255 9.71 -4.85 -23.55
CA ARG A 255 10.14 -4.60 -22.17
C ARG A 255 9.17 -3.63 -21.47
N PRO A 256 8.90 -3.82 -20.16
CA PRO A 256 8.10 -2.85 -19.40
C PRO A 256 8.68 -1.44 -19.42
N MET A 257 7.78 -0.48 -19.60
CA MET A 257 7.89 0.88 -19.11
C MET A 257 6.83 1.06 -18.03
N LEU A 258 7.21 1.66 -16.90
CA LEU A 258 6.32 1.96 -15.80
C LEU A 258 6.03 3.45 -15.77
N VAL A 259 4.74 3.80 -15.66
CA VAL A 259 4.27 5.15 -15.36
C VAL A 259 3.61 5.11 -13.99
N LEU A 260 4.22 5.75 -13.00
CA LEU A 260 3.65 5.92 -11.66
C LEU A 260 2.97 7.28 -11.55
N VAL A 261 1.72 7.31 -11.15
CA VAL A 261 0.98 8.53 -10.82
C VAL A 261 0.88 8.61 -9.30
N VAL A 262 1.34 9.72 -8.71
CA VAL A 262 1.39 9.93 -7.27
C VAL A 262 0.70 11.25 -6.93
N THR A 263 -0.34 11.21 -6.09
CA THR A 263 -1.09 12.41 -5.68
C THR A 263 -1.92 12.18 -4.41
N LYS A 264 -2.14 13.24 -3.61
CA LYS A 264 -3.11 13.25 -2.49
C LYS A 264 -4.57 13.41 -2.95
N ASP A 265 -4.81 13.78 -4.21
CA ASP A 265 -6.15 13.84 -4.80
C ASP A 265 -6.46 12.50 -5.48
N HIS A 266 -7.05 11.56 -4.75
CA HIS A 266 -7.22 10.18 -5.24
C HIS A 266 -8.12 10.07 -6.46
N ALA A 267 -9.15 10.92 -6.52
CA ALA A 267 -10.04 10.96 -7.67
C ALA A 267 -9.32 11.45 -8.92
N LEU A 268 -8.44 12.45 -8.78
CA LEU A 268 -7.55 12.90 -9.86
C LEU A 268 -6.60 11.79 -10.32
N GLY A 269 -5.89 11.14 -9.39
CA GLY A 269 -4.92 10.10 -9.69
C GLY A 269 -5.54 8.93 -10.46
N ARG A 270 -6.69 8.42 -10.01
CA ARG A 270 -7.43 7.34 -10.67
C ARG A 270 -7.85 7.70 -12.09
N ARG A 271 -8.48 8.87 -12.28
CA ARG A 271 -8.92 9.34 -13.61
C ARG A 271 -7.73 9.49 -14.56
N MET A 272 -6.62 10.03 -14.07
CA MET A 272 -5.43 10.26 -14.89
C MET A 272 -4.73 8.97 -15.28
N ALA A 273 -4.56 8.01 -14.36
CA ALA A 273 -3.99 6.70 -14.71
C ALA A 273 -4.85 5.96 -15.75
N GLN A 274 -6.18 6.02 -15.61
CA GLN A 274 -7.13 5.48 -16.58
C GLN A 274 -7.03 6.17 -17.95
N ASP A 275 -6.98 7.50 -17.97
CA ASP A 275 -6.86 8.28 -19.20
C ASP A 275 -5.52 8.00 -19.92
N ILE A 276 -4.41 7.95 -19.17
CA ILE A 276 -3.10 7.55 -19.69
C ILE A 276 -3.19 6.15 -20.32
N ALA A 277 -3.69 5.16 -19.59
CA ALA A 277 -3.82 3.80 -20.11
C ALA A 277 -4.67 3.74 -21.38
N GLN A 278 -5.82 4.44 -21.40
CA GLN A 278 -6.72 4.50 -22.55
C GLN A 278 -6.07 5.16 -23.77
N ARG A 279 -5.38 6.30 -23.59
CA ARG A 279 -4.65 6.99 -24.65
C ARG A 279 -3.58 6.11 -25.27
N LEU A 280 -2.80 5.44 -24.44
CA LEU A 280 -1.73 4.55 -24.89
C LEU A 280 -2.29 3.33 -25.64
N GLN A 281 -3.44 2.80 -25.21
CA GLN A 281 -4.15 1.75 -25.96
C GLN A 281 -4.59 2.25 -27.33
N GLN A 282 -5.10 3.47 -27.43
CA GLN A 282 -5.52 4.08 -28.70
C GLN A 282 -4.35 4.33 -29.65
N LEU A 283 -3.19 4.72 -29.12
CA LEU A 283 -1.96 4.89 -29.90
C LEU A 283 -1.41 3.58 -30.47
N LYS A 284 -1.85 2.41 -29.96
CA LYS A 284 -1.27 1.10 -30.29
C LYS A 284 0.26 1.09 -30.13
N ILE A 285 0.73 1.80 -29.09
CA ILE A 285 2.16 1.95 -28.79
C ILE A 285 2.73 0.68 -28.15
N ALA A 286 1.86 -0.10 -27.51
CA ALA A 286 2.19 -1.43 -27.01
C ALA A 286 2.42 -2.42 -28.14
N ASP A 287 3.23 -3.45 -27.87
CA ASP A 287 3.53 -4.54 -28.80
C ASP A 287 2.29 -5.07 -29.56
N ALA A 288 2.50 -5.49 -30.80
CA ALA A 288 1.47 -5.95 -31.74
C ALA A 288 0.63 -7.13 -31.22
N THR A 289 1.12 -7.80 -30.17
CA THR A 289 0.41 -8.86 -29.43
C THR A 289 -0.78 -8.36 -28.61
N GLY A 290 -0.95 -7.05 -28.42
CA GLY A 290 -2.12 -6.44 -27.78
C GLY A 290 -2.22 -6.61 -26.25
N ALA A 291 -1.34 -7.42 -25.65
CA ALA A 291 -1.29 -7.70 -24.21
C ALA A 291 -0.40 -6.71 -23.42
N GLY A 292 -0.13 -5.53 -23.97
CA GLY A 292 0.98 -4.70 -23.51
C GLY A 292 0.61 -3.53 -22.62
N ILE A 293 -0.64 -3.35 -22.17
CA ILE A 293 -0.99 -2.24 -21.24
C ILE A 293 -1.82 -2.77 -20.09
N ALA A 294 -1.27 -2.67 -18.89
CA ALA A 294 -1.95 -2.93 -17.64
C ALA A 294 -1.92 -1.67 -16.78
N TRP A 295 -2.93 -1.47 -15.95
CA TRP A 295 -2.85 -0.47 -14.89
C TRP A 295 -3.50 -1.00 -13.63
N SER A 296 -3.06 -0.48 -12.49
CA SER A 296 -3.66 -0.81 -11.20
C SER A 296 -3.50 0.34 -10.20
N GLU A 297 -4.44 0.38 -9.27
CA GLU A 297 -4.38 1.21 -8.08
C GLU A 297 -3.66 0.46 -6.95
N TRP A 298 -2.52 0.99 -6.49
CA TRP A 298 -1.75 0.45 -5.37
C TRP A 298 -2.10 1.13 -4.04
N ALA A 299 -2.62 2.35 -4.08
CA ALA A 299 -3.14 3.07 -2.92
C ALA A 299 -3.94 4.33 -3.32
N PRO A 300 -4.83 4.84 -2.44
CA PRO A 300 -5.53 4.08 -1.42
C PRO A 300 -6.76 3.42 -2.03
N ARG A 301 -7.02 2.19 -1.61
CA ARG A 301 -8.21 1.45 -1.99
C ARG A 301 -9.37 1.80 -1.05
N GLU A 302 -9.95 2.98 -1.24
CA GLU A 302 -11.12 3.45 -0.46
C GLU A 302 -12.34 2.52 -0.62
N ASP A 303 -12.39 1.74 -1.71
CA ASP A 303 -13.39 0.69 -1.94
C ASP A 303 -13.26 -0.50 -0.98
N LEU A 304 -12.12 -0.63 -0.28
CA LEU A 304 -11.88 -1.67 0.72
C LEU A 304 -12.28 -1.24 2.14
N GLN A 305 -12.67 0.03 2.35
CA GLN A 305 -13.27 0.44 3.62
C GLN A 305 -14.69 -0.16 3.73
N ALA A 306 -14.84 -1.16 4.59
CA ALA A 306 -16.15 -1.49 5.13
C ALA A 306 -16.61 -0.26 5.94
N LYS A 307 -17.70 0.37 5.54
CA LYS A 307 -18.31 1.43 6.34
C LYS A 307 -19.59 0.88 6.92
N LEU A 308 -19.52 0.45 8.17
CA LEU A 308 -20.70 0.03 8.89
C LEU A 308 -21.47 1.29 9.30
N ARG A 309 -22.36 1.79 8.43
CA ARG A 309 -23.43 2.68 8.88
C ARG A 309 -24.72 1.86 9.03
N PRO A 310 -25.17 1.55 10.25
CA PRO A 310 -26.54 1.14 10.46
C PRO A 310 -27.41 2.36 10.18
N LYS A 311 -28.16 2.29 9.09
CA LYS A 311 -29.11 3.32 8.73
C LYS A 311 -30.35 3.17 9.62
N VAL A 312 -30.36 3.82 10.78
CA VAL A 312 -31.57 3.95 11.60
C VAL A 312 -32.38 5.15 11.09
N THR A 313 -33.05 4.97 9.95
CA THR A 313 -34.11 5.92 9.56
C THR A 313 -35.33 5.66 10.44
N GLY A 314 -35.54 6.56 11.40
CA GLY A 314 -36.84 6.86 12.00
C GLY A 314 -37.46 5.73 12.82
N ALA A 315 -37.37 5.87 14.15
CA ALA A 315 -38.35 5.36 15.11
C ALA A 315 -39.02 4.03 14.73
N ARG A 316 -38.24 2.94 14.67
CA ARG A 316 -38.72 1.59 14.96
C ARG A 316 -37.61 0.52 14.76
N LEU A 317 -37.45 -0.35 15.74
CA LEU A 317 -36.63 -1.58 15.74
C LEU A 317 -37.19 -2.66 14.76
N ASP A 318 -37.85 -2.26 13.67
CA ASP A 318 -38.76 -3.11 12.90
C ASP A 318 -38.10 -4.02 11.86
N ARG A 319 -36.80 -3.85 11.60
CA ARG A 319 -36.12 -4.67 10.57
C ARG A 319 -34.85 -5.36 11.03
N VAL A 320 -34.61 -5.47 12.33
CA VAL A 320 -33.81 -6.60 12.82
C VAL A 320 -34.79 -7.76 13.03
N ARG A 321 -34.90 -8.65 12.05
CA ARG A 321 -35.61 -9.92 12.26
C ARG A 321 -34.73 -10.79 13.14
N SER A 322 -35.12 -10.95 14.41
CA SER A 322 -34.56 -11.98 15.27
C SER A 322 -35.45 -13.21 15.28
N GLU A 323 -34.89 -14.35 14.91
CA GLU A 323 -35.41 -15.64 15.32
C GLU A 323 -34.69 -15.97 16.64
N GLY A 324 -35.42 -16.32 17.70
CA GLY A 324 -34.84 -16.78 18.96
C GLY A 324 -34.22 -15.74 19.91
N PHE A 325 -34.07 -14.47 19.50
CA PHE A 325 -33.59 -13.39 20.38
C PHE A 325 -34.64 -12.31 20.65
N GLN A 326 -34.61 -11.74 21.86
CA GLN A 326 -35.24 -10.45 22.17
C GLN A 326 -34.17 -9.35 22.07
N LEU A 327 -34.38 -8.35 21.22
CA LEU A 327 -33.40 -7.29 20.99
C LEU A 327 -33.68 -6.07 21.88
N GLY A 328 -32.64 -5.59 22.55
CA GLY A 328 -32.64 -4.43 23.41
C GLY A 328 -32.19 -3.15 22.70
N LYS A 329 -31.93 -2.11 23.50
CA LYS A 329 -31.45 -0.82 22.99
C LYS A 329 -30.07 -0.97 22.36
N GLN A 330 -29.89 -0.37 21.19
CA GLN A 330 -28.58 -0.21 20.55
C GLN A 330 -27.94 1.10 21.01
N ALA A 331 -26.61 1.09 21.19
CA ALA A 331 -25.82 2.29 21.45
C ALA A 331 -24.62 2.32 20.51
N ALA A 332 -24.38 3.48 19.89
CA ALA A 332 -23.11 3.75 19.24
C ALA A 332 -22.04 3.93 20.33
N THR A 333 -20.90 3.30 20.15
CA THR A 333 -19.72 3.40 21.02
C THR A 333 -18.54 3.93 20.22
N SER A 334 -17.49 4.38 20.91
CA SER A 334 -16.28 4.93 20.26
C SER A 334 -15.48 3.91 19.44
N GLY A 335 -15.86 2.62 19.43
CA GLY A 335 -15.19 1.59 18.65
C GLY A 335 -16.14 0.73 17.81
N GLY A 336 -17.43 1.11 17.69
CA GLY A 336 -18.42 0.35 16.93
C GLY A 336 -19.84 0.35 17.52
N TYR A 337 -20.64 -0.65 17.15
CA TYR A 337 -22.06 -0.72 17.53
C TYR A 337 -22.34 -1.78 18.59
N ALA A 338 -22.97 -1.40 19.69
CA ALA A 338 -23.44 -2.33 20.72
C ALA A 338 -24.88 -2.77 20.44
N LEU A 339 -25.06 -4.06 20.12
CA LEU A 339 -26.34 -4.76 20.07
C LEU A 339 -26.56 -5.50 21.38
N VAL A 340 -27.61 -5.16 22.12
CA VAL A 340 -28.04 -5.98 23.27
C VAL A 340 -29.05 -7.01 22.78
N ALA A 341 -28.77 -8.29 22.98
CA ALA A 341 -29.66 -9.40 22.65
C ALA A 341 -29.88 -10.28 23.88
N ALA A 342 -31.11 -10.64 24.20
CA ALA A 342 -31.41 -11.61 25.24
C ALA A 342 -31.84 -12.93 24.60
N CYS A 343 -31.24 -14.04 25.06
CA CYS A 343 -31.61 -15.38 24.62
C CYS A 343 -33.09 -15.65 24.93
N GLY A 344 -33.87 -15.98 23.90
CA GLY A 344 -35.24 -16.44 24.06
C GLY A 344 -35.32 -17.90 24.48
N ALA A 345 -36.52 -18.48 24.43
CA ALA A 345 -36.76 -19.89 24.77
C ALA A 345 -36.11 -20.88 23.78
N ALA A 346 -35.62 -20.40 22.63
CA ALA A 346 -34.90 -21.21 21.65
C ALA A 346 -33.39 -21.17 21.93
N ASP A 347 -32.70 -22.30 21.83
CA ASP A 347 -31.24 -22.42 22.02
C ASP A 347 -30.42 -21.77 20.90
N HIS A 348 -31.07 -21.23 19.87
CA HIS A 348 -30.45 -20.61 18.71
C HIS A 348 -31.16 -19.31 18.41
N GLY A 349 -30.41 -18.35 17.87
CA GLY A 349 -31.00 -17.21 17.22
C GLY A 349 -30.12 -16.58 16.17
N ALA A 350 -30.69 -15.65 15.42
CA ALA A 350 -29.97 -14.88 14.43
C ALA A 350 -30.29 -13.39 14.55
N VAL A 351 -29.29 -12.55 14.29
CA VAL A 351 -29.39 -11.09 14.23
C VAL A 351 -28.95 -10.65 12.85
N ARG A 352 -29.81 -9.96 12.11
CA ARG A 352 -29.46 -9.37 10.81
C ARG A 352 -29.14 -7.89 10.96
N VAL A 353 -27.94 -7.50 10.54
CA VAL A 353 -27.43 -6.12 10.55
C VAL A 353 -27.35 -5.62 9.11
N GLU A 354 -28.01 -4.51 8.79
CA GLU A 354 -27.87 -3.85 7.49
C GLU A 354 -26.59 -3.01 7.47
N VAL A 355 -25.87 -3.05 6.34
CA VAL A 355 -24.57 -2.42 6.17
C VAL A 355 -24.62 -1.48 4.96
N GLU A 356 -24.19 -0.22 5.15
CA GLU A 356 -24.18 0.78 4.08
C GLU A 356 -23.25 0.38 2.92
N ARG A 357 -22.06 -0.13 3.24
CA ARG A 357 -21.11 -0.63 2.25
C ARG A 357 -20.32 -1.81 2.81
N LEU A 358 -20.53 -2.98 2.23
CA LEU A 358 -19.65 -4.15 2.42
C LEU A 358 -18.61 -4.18 1.31
N PRO A 359 -17.37 -4.63 1.60
CA PRO A 359 -16.44 -5.02 0.55
C PRO A 359 -17.02 -6.20 -0.24
N SER A 360 -16.51 -6.44 -1.45
CA SER A 360 -16.99 -7.53 -2.32
C SER A 360 -16.88 -8.90 -1.66
N ASP A 361 -15.81 -9.10 -0.88
CA ASP A 361 -15.49 -10.36 -0.22
C ASP A 361 -15.12 -10.09 1.25
N PRO A 362 -16.09 -9.90 2.17
CA PRO A 362 -15.77 -9.58 3.57
C PRO A 362 -15.24 -10.81 4.33
N ILE A 363 -14.11 -10.67 5.02
CA ILE A 363 -13.68 -11.57 6.08
C ILE A 363 -14.29 -11.10 7.40
N LEU A 364 -14.89 -12.02 8.12
CA LEU A 364 -15.44 -11.78 9.45
C LEU A 364 -14.58 -12.50 10.47
N THR A 365 -13.94 -11.73 11.35
CA THR A 365 -13.06 -12.30 12.38
C THR A 365 -13.68 -12.09 13.75
N ALA A 366 -13.77 -13.18 14.52
CA ALA A 366 -14.15 -13.12 15.92
C ALA A 366 -12.95 -12.73 16.78
N ASP A 367 -13.15 -11.84 17.75
CA ASP A 367 -12.11 -11.49 18.72
C ASP A 367 -11.65 -12.75 19.47
N PRO A 368 -10.34 -13.05 19.55
CA PRO A 368 -9.82 -14.21 20.27
C PRO A 368 -10.21 -14.25 21.74
N ARG A 369 -10.62 -13.11 22.33
CA ARG A 369 -11.10 -13.01 23.72
C ARG A 369 -12.56 -13.45 23.88
N ASN A 370 -13.28 -13.72 22.80
CA ASN A 370 -14.63 -14.27 22.87
C ASN A 370 -14.59 -15.65 23.55
N PRO A 371 -15.63 -16.04 24.32
CA PRO A 371 -15.65 -17.34 24.98
C PRO A 371 -15.50 -18.51 24.00
N PRO A 372 -14.80 -19.60 24.38
CA PRO A 372 -14.72 -20.80 23.55
C PRO A 372 -16.12 -21.34 23.24
N GLY A 373 -16.40 -21.65 21.97
CA GLY A 373 -17.74 -22.11 21.54
C GLY A 373 -18.72 -20.98 21.18
N ALA A 374 -18.42 -19.73 21.53
CA ALA A 374 -19.21 -18.56 21.13
C ALA A 374 -18.96 -18.11 19.67
N ALA A 375 -18.44 -19.00 18.82
CA ALA A 375 -18.14 -18.69 17.42
C ALA A 375 -19.45 -18.52 16.66
N PRO A 376 -19.84 -17.30 16.28
CA PRO A 376 -21.07 -17.11 15.52
C PRO A 376 -20.94 -17.72 14.12
N ARG A 377 -22.09 -18.02 13.54
CA ARG A 377 -22.19 -18.33 12.11
C ARG A 377 -22.55 -17.07 11.37
N PHE A 378 -21.68 -16.63 10.46
CA PHE A 378 -21.97 -15.47 9.64
C PHE A 378 -22.55 -15.86 8.30
N LYS A 379 -23.46 -15.03 7.79
CA LYS A 379 -23.93 -15.09 6.41
C LYS A 379 -24.04 -13.67 5.86
N VAL A 380 -23.35 -13.43 4.75
CA VAL A 380 -23.42 -12.16 4.03
C VAL A 380 -24.39 -12.30 2.86
N ALA A 381 -25.30 -11.34 2.72
CA ALA A 381 -26.26 -11.29 1.61
C ALA A 381 -26.60 -9.84 1.28
N GLU A 382 -26.35 -9.41 0.03
CA GLU A 382 -26.74 -8.12 -0.57
C GLU A 382 -26.95 -6.98 0.42
N GLY A 383 -25.85 -6.40 0.93
CA GLY A 383 -25.90 -5.24 1.84
C GLY A 383 -26.30 -5.56 3.27
N ALA A 384 -26.38 -6.83 3.66
CA ALA A 384 -26.65 -7.25 5.04
C ALA A 384 -25.69 -8.34 5.53
N LEU A 385 -25.37 -8.24 6.81
CA LEU A 385 -24.62 -9.22 7.58
C LEU A 385 -25.59 -9.92 8.54
N SER A 386 -25.72 -11.24 8.44
CA SER A 386 -26.48 -12.05 9.39
C SER A 386 -25.53 -12.76 10.34
N LEU A 387 -25.74 -12.57 11.63
CA LEU A 387 -25.01 -13.16 12.74
C LEU A 387 -25.89 -14.21 13.43
N GLY A 388 -25.59 -15.49 13.22
CA GLY A 388 -26.19 -16.60 13.95
C GLY A 388 -25.41 -16.89 15.24
N LEU A 389 -26.11 -16.97 16.36
CA LEU A 389 -25.56 -17.28 17.67
C LEU A 389 -26.31 -18.46 18.29
N VAL A 390 -25.56 -19.35 18.95
CA VAL A 390 -26.12 -20.52 19.64
C VAL A 390 -26.06 -20.24 21.14
N CYS A 391 -27.20 -19.90 21.73
CA CYS A 391 -27.33 -19.45 23.13
C CYS A 391 -26.80 -20.46 24.14
N LYS A 392 -26.99 -21.77 23.89
CA LYS A 392 -26.51 -22.82 24.80
C LYS A 392 -24.99 -22.85 24.95
N ASP A 393 -24.26 -22.35 23.96
CA ASP A 393 -22.80 -22.33 23.92
C ASP A 393 -22.22 -21.09 24.63
N LEU A 394 -23.08 -20.14 25.04
CA LEU A 394 -22.70 -18.96 25.82
C LEU A 394 -22.82 -19.23 27.33
N PRO A 395 -21.94 -18.69 28.18
CA PRO A 395 -22.11 -18.79 29.63
C PRO A 395 -23.40 -18.10 30.09
N VAL A 396 -23.98 -18.58 31.20
CA VAL A 396 -25.11 -17.92 31.86
C VAL A 396 -24.67 -16.53 32.36
N GLY A 397 -25.50 -15.51 32.17
CA GLY A 397 -25.21 -14.12 32.47
C GLY A 397 -24.98 -13.28 31.20
N THR A 398 -24.17 -12.23 31.33
CA THR A 398 -23.87 -11.30 30.23
C THR A 398 -22.57 -11.71 29.54
N THR A 399 -22.61 -11.88 28.23
CA THR A 399 -21.44 -12.14 27.38
C THR A 399 -21.27 -11.01 26.37
N ASP A 400 -20.11 -10.38 26.35
CA ASP A 400 -19.74 -9.39 25.34
C ASP A 400 -18.95 -10.08 24.23
N LEU A 401 -19.52 -10.08 23.02
CA LEU A 401 -18.90 -10.64 21.83
C LEU A 401 -18.43 -9.51 20.91
N ARG A 402 -17.21 -9.64 20.39
CA ARG A 402 -16.61 -8.66 19.47
C ARG A 402 -16.29 -9.31 18.13
N PHE A 403 -16.63 -8.61 17.06
CA PHE A 403 -16.40 -9.05 15.68
C PHE A 403 -15.89 -7.89 14.85
N SER A 404 -14.93 -8.15 13.97
CA SER A 404 -14.49 -7.21 12.94
C SER A 404 -14.94 -7.67 11.56
N VAL A 405 -15.26 -6.71 10.71
CA VAL A 405 -15.53 -6.94 9.28
C VAL A 405 -14.35 -6.34 8.51
N ALA A 406 -13.52 -7.19 7.93
CA ALA A 406 -12.44 -6.78 7.06
C ALA A 406 -12.78 -7.12 5.60
N ALA A 407 -12.13 -6.45 4.64
CA ALA A 407 -12.12 -6.93 3.26
C ALA A 407 -11.12 -8.10 3.14
N ASP A 408 -11.52 -9.18 2.48
CA ASP A 408 -10.59 -10.15 1.91
C ASP A 408 -9.99 -9.49 0.68
N VAL A 409 -8.78 -8.97 0.84
CA VAL A 409 -8.08 -8.38 -0.28
C VAL A 409 -7.22 -9.47 -0.86
N ASP A 410 -7.69 -10.07 -1.95
CA ASP A 410 -6.81 -10.91 -2.74
C ASP A 410 -5.76 -10.01 -3.43
N VAL A 411 -4.66 -9.80 -2.71
CA VAL A 411 -3.51 -9.04 -3.20
C VAL A 411 -2.95 -9.71 -4.45
N SER A 412 -3.14 -11.02 -4.64
CA SER A 412 -2.76 -11.72 -5.87
C SER A 412 -3.59 -11.20 -7.04
N ALA A 413 -4.92 -11.14 -6.94
CA ALA A 413 -5.77 -10.62 -8.02
C ALA A 413 -5.42 -9.17 -8.45
N VAL A 414 -4.98 -8.31 -7.51
CA VAL A 414 -4.54 -6.94 -7.83
C VAL A 414 -3.14 -6.90 -8.44
N THR A 415 -2.29 -7.88 -8.11
CA THR A 415 -0.93 -7.98 -8.61
C THR A 415 -0.79 -8.90 -9.82
N ASP A 416 -1.80 -9.69 -10.15
CA ASP A 416 -1.86 -10.62 -11.28
C ASP A 416 -1.74 -9.91 -12.64
N PRO A 417 -2.34 -8.72 -12.85
CA PRO A 417 -2.08 -7.93 -14.05
C PRO A 417 -0.63 -7.50 -14.20
N TRP A 418 0.19 -7.62 -13.14
CA TRP A 418 1.64 -7.38 -13.14
C TRP A 418 2.46 -8.66 -13.15
N ASN A 419 1.80 -9.82 -13.03
CA ASN A 419 2.36 -11.11 -13.38
C ASN A 419 2.33 -11.29 -14.90
N LEU A 420 2.77 -10.24 -15.60
CA LEU A 420 2.84 -10.23 -17.03
C LEU A 420 3.92 -11.25 -17.40
N ALA A 421 3.50 -12.30 -18.10
CA ALA A 421 4.37 -13.37 -18.60
C ALA A 421 5.31 -12.87 -19.71
N TRP A 422 5.93 -11.71 -19.51
CA TRP A 422 6.80 -11.03 -20.48
C TRP A 422 8.18 -11.69 -20.57
N HIS A 423 8.56 -12.47 -19.54
CA HIS A 423 9.69 -13.39 -19.55
C HIS A 423 9.17 -14.74 -19.07
N GLY A 424 9.10 -15.74 -19.95
CA GLY A 424 8.40 -16.99 -19.68
C GLY A 424 9.03 -17.77 -18.53
N GLY A 425 8.40 -17.75 -17.35
CA GLY A 425 8.80 -18.62 -16.24
C GLY A 425 8.52 -18.03 -14.86
N ASP A 426 8.38 -18.92 -13.89
CA ASP A 426 8.21 -18.62 -12.48
C ASP A 426 9.26 -17.63 -11.94
N THR A 427 8.95 -16.97 -10.83
CA THR A 427 9.76 -15.93 -10.17
C THR A 427 11.20 -16.35 -9.77
N TRP A 428 11.54 -17.62 -9.98
CA TRP A 428 12.84 -18.22 -9.70
C TRP A 428 13.73 -18.35 -10.96
N SER A 429 13.12 -18.47 -12.14
CA SER A 429 13.82 -18.70 -13.41
C SER A 429 14.16 -17.41 -14.18
N THR A 430 13.49 -16.30 -13.87
CA THR A 430 13.76 -14.97 -14.44
C THR A 430 14.48 -14.08 -13.41
N PRO A 431 15.81 -13.87 -13.54
CA PRO A 431 16.56 -13.02 -12.62
C PRO A 431 16.12 -11.55 -12.67
N ASP A 432 15.43 -11.15 -13.74
CA ASP A 432 14.76 -9.86 -13.90
C ASP A 432 13.38 -9.89 -13.26
N LYS A 433 13.34 -9.82 -11.92
CA LYS A 433 12.18 -9.29 -11.23
C LYS A 433 12.16 -7.79 -11.48
N LEU A 434 11.92 -7.34 -12.71
CA LEU A 434 11.85 -5.94 -13.10
C LEU A 434 11.02 -5.19 -12.04
N PHE A 435 11.70 -4.47 -11.15
CA PHE A 435 11.19 -3.74 -9.98
C PHE A 435 10.63 -4.52 -8.79
N GLY A 436 10.51 -5.85 -8.85
CA GLY A 436 9.66 -6.57 -7.91
C GLY A 436 8.28 -5.91 -7.77
N LEU A 437 7.67 -5.47 -8.89
CA LEU A 437 6.39 -4.71 -8.90
C LEU A 437 5.33 -5.37 -8.04
N ARG A 438 5.24 -6.71 -8.08
CA ARG A 438 4.36 -7.47 -7.19
C ARG A 438 4.64 -7.19 -5.72
N ASN A 439 5.90 -7.17 -5.30
CA ASN A 439 6.29 -6.84 -3.92
C ASN A 439 6.02 -5.37 -3.59
N LEU A 440 6.26 -4.44 -4.53
CA LEU A 440 5.96 -3.01 -4.34
C LEU A 440 4.45 -2.78 -4.17
N ALA A 441 3.65 -3.36 -5.06
CA ALA A 441 2.20 -3.35 -4.99
C ALA A 441 1.72 -4.02 -3.71
N HIS A 442 2.23 -5.19 -3.35
CA HIS A 442 1.91 -5.89 -2.10
C HIS A 442 2.19 -5.01 -0.89
N TYR A 443 3.39 -4.43 -0.81
CA TYR A 443 3.78 -3.58 0.32
C TYR A 443 2.93 -2.32 0.43
N SER A 444 2.63 -1.66 -0.70
CA SER A 444 1.74 -0.50 -0.75
C SER A 444 0.30 -0.86 -0.37
N LEU A 445 -0.19 -2.00 -0.82
CA LEU A 445 -1.54 -2.49 -0.55
C LEU A 445 -1.69 -2.92 0.91
N GLU A 446 -0.75 -3.71 1.45
CA GLU A 446 -0.72 -4.09 2.87
C GLU A 446 -0.75 -2.86 3.78
N ARG A 447 0.05 -1.83 3.45
CA ARG A 447 0.07 -0.57 4.19
C ARG A 447 -1.22 0.21 4.05
N SER A 448 -1.80 0.25 2.85
CA SER A 448 -3.10 0.87 2.62
C SER A 448 -4.19 0.18 3.43
N ILE A 449 -4.20 -1.15 3.46
CA ILE A 449 -5.15 -2.00 4.20
C ILE A 449 -4.99 -1.78 5.71
N ALA A 450 -3.76 -1.76 6.22
CA ALA A 450 -3.47 -1.53 7.64
C ALA A 450 -3.93 -0.15 8.14
N LYS A 451 -4.13 0.80 7.23
CA LYS A 451 -4.66 2.15 7.52
C LYS A 451 -6.16 2.27 7.39
N LEU A 452 -6.82 1.31 6.76
CA LEU A 452 -8.27 1.27 6.81
C LEU A 452 -8.62 1.09 8.28
N ASP A 453 -9.50 1.94 8.78
CA ASP A 453 -10.09 1.79 10.11
C ASP A 453 -11.03 0.57 10.06
N LEU A 454 -10.43 -0.63 10.00
CA LEU A 454 -11.14 -1.91 9.99
C LEU A 454 -11.77 -2.21 11.37
N ASP A 455 -11.56 -1.31 12.33
CA ASP A 455 -12.13 -1.31 13.67
C ASP A 455 -13.56 -0.74 13.71
N ASP A 456 -14.29 -0.74 12.59
CA ASP A 456 -15.76 -0.75 12.64
C ASP A 456 -16.20 -2.12 13.20
N GLY A 457 -16.03 -2.29 14.52
CA GLY A 457 -16.34 -3.50 15.24
C GLY A 457 -17.84 -3.64 15.49
N LEU A 458 -18.38 -4.84 15.30
CA LEU A 458 -19.70 -5.18 15.82
C LEU A 458 -19.54 -5.72 17.24
N PHE A 459 -20.14 -5.04 18.21
CA PHE A 459 -20.18 -5.46 19.61
C PHE A 459 -21.57 -6.03 19.88
N VAL A 460 -21.66 -7.29 20.27
CA VAL A 460 -22.94 -7.90 20.63
C VAL A 460 -22.88 -8.33 22.08
N ARG A 461 -23.63 -7.64 22.92
CA ARG A 461 -23.87 -8.03 24.31
C ARG A 461 -25.04 -8.99 24.36
N VAL A 462 -24.78 -10.23 24.72
CA VAL A 462 -25.80 -11.27 24.85
C VAL A 462 -26.09 -11.54 26.32
N GLU A 463 -27.36 -11.49 26.71
CA GLU A 463 -27.83 -11.90 28.03
C GLU A 463 -28.49 -13.28 27.94
N ARG A 464 -27.88 -14.28 28.58
CA ARG A 464 -28.45 -15.61 28.78
C ARG A 464 -28.94 -15.73 30.22
N ARG A 465 -30.24 -15.93 30.40
CA ARG A 465 -30.85 -16.14 31.72
C ARG A 465 -30.82 -17.60 32.14
#